data_AF-A0A3D0NY20-F1
#
_entry.id   AF-A0A3D0NY20-F1
#
_cell.length_a   1.000
_cell.length_b   1.000
_cell.length_c   1.000
_cell.angle_alpha   90.00
_cell.angle_beta   90.00
_cell.angle_gamma   90.00
#
_symmetry.space_group_name_H-M   'P 1'
#
loop_
_entity.id
_entity.type
_entity.pdbx_description
1 polymer ?
#
loop_
_entity_poly.entity_id
_entity_poly.type
_entity_poly.pdbx_seq_one_letter_code
_entity_poly.pdbx_strand_id
1 'polypeptide(L)'
;MFGYIRPERAELKRREDELYRSIYCGLCRYLGEDYGVLSRLTLSYDCTVLAMLCMALNQSCPSVHEKRCVVNPLKKCKFCTAEGDSFHLAGAVSVIMTYYKLTDTIEDSGFFKGTAARILRFLFRRNYRKAAKAYPEIDEDCRNMMQCQQKAEQSDSGIDRAA
;
A
#
# COMPACT_ATOMS: atom_id res chain seq x y z
N MET A 1 4.88 -9.95 3.10
CA MET A 1 3.70 -9.49 3.91
C MET A 1 3.76 -7.96 4.02
N PHE A 2 2.66 -7.24 4.31
CA PHE A 2 2.67 -5.76 4.43
C PHE A 2 1.86 -5.31 5.66
N GLY A 3 2.15 -4.12 6.18
CA GLY A 3 1.48 -3.51 7.33
C GLY A 3 2.15 -3.84 8.67
N TYR A 4 3.49 -3.89 8.67
CA TYR A 4 4.32 -4.13 9.85
C TYR A 4 4.46 -2.88 10.72
N ILE A 5 4.56 -1.70 10.12
CA ILE A 5 4.70 -0.45 10.83
C ILE A 5 3.32 -0.02 11.30
N ARG A 6 3.07 -0.14 12.61
CA ARG A 6 1.81 0.25 13.23
C ARG A 6 2.07 1.21 14.37
N PRO A 7 1.18 2.21 14.57
CA PRO A 7 1.26 3.05 15.74
C PRO A 7 0.96 2.24 17.00
N GLU A 8 1.74 2.47 18.05
CA GLU A 8 1.43 1.99 19.39
C GLU A 8 0.24 2.79 19.92
N ARG A 9 -0.96 2.20 19.87
CA ARG A 9 -2.19 2.93 20.15
C ARG A 9 -2.32 3.33 21.61
N ALA A 10 -1.70 2.59 22.53
CA ALA A 10 -1.73 2.91 23.95
C ALA A 10 -1.01 4.22 24.28
N GLU A 11 0.00 4.57 23.49
CA GLU A 11 0.84 5.76 23.70
C GLU A 11 0.31 7.01 22.97
N LEU A 12 -0.66 6.86 22.06
CA LEU A 12 -1.23 7.98 21.30
C LEU A 12 -2.36 8.68 22.06
N LYS A 13 -2.36 10.01 22.02
CA LYS A 13 -3.55 10.77 22.44
C LYS A 13 -4.70 10.43 21.49
N ARG A 14 -5.94 10.46 21.99
CA ARG A 14 -7.14 10.17 21.17
C ARG A 14 -7.18 10.97 19.87
N ARG A 15 -6.79 12.24 19.91
CA ARG A 15 -6.70 13.12 18.72
C ARG A 15 -5.70 12.62 17.67
N GLU A 16 -4.59 12.03 18.10
CA GLU A 16 -3.52 11.52 17.22
C GLU A 16 -3.93 10.19 16.59
N ASP A 17 -4.56 9.27 17.35
CA ASP A 17 -5.14 8.05 16.78
C ASP A 17 -6.25 8.38 15.77
N GLU A 18 -7.11 9.37 16.07
CA GLU A 18 -8.14 9.83 15.14
C GLU A 18 -7.54 10.43 13.86
N LEU A 19 -6.48 11.23 13.98
CA LEU A 19 -5.80 11.82 12.83
C LEU A 19 -5.13 10.72 11.98
N TYR A 20 -4.41 9.79 12.60
CA TYR A 20 -3.81 8.65 11.89
C TYR A 20 -4.85 7.83 11.15
N ARG A 21 -5.98 7.50 11.80
CA ARG A 21 -7.11 6.80 11.16
C ARG A 21 -7.70 7.58 10.00
N SER A 22 -7.71 8.91 10.07
CA SER A 22 -8.18 9.74 8.97
C SER A 22 -7.28 9.63 7.74
N ILE A 23 -5.95 9.55 7.93
CA ILE A 23 -4.99 9.32 6.84
C ILE A 23 -5.17 7.92 6.25
N TYR A 24 -5.32 6.89 7.10
CA TYR A 24 -5.61 5.52 6.66
C TYR A 24 -6.88 5.45 5.79
N CYS A 25 -7.95 6.11 6.22
CA CYS A 25 -9.19 6.20 5.45
C CYS A 25 -9.06 7.07 4.19
N GLY A 26 -8.22 8.10 4.22
CA GLY A 26 -7.86 8.93 3.07
C GLY A 26 -7.19 8.10 1.98
N LEU A 27 -6.16 7.33 2.35
CA LEU A 27 -5.46 6.41 1.44
C LEU A 27 -6.41 5.36 0.86
N CYS A 28 -7.30 4.79 1.68
CA CYS A 28 -8.33 3.85 1.21
C CYS A 28 -9.26 4.46 0.15
N ARG A 29 -9.65 5.72 0.32
CA ARG A 29 -10.49 6.43 -0.67
C ARG A 29 -9.70 6.69 -1.94
N TYR A 30 -8.50 7.25 -1.82
CA TYR A 30 -7.60 7.54 -2.93
C TYR A 30 -7.32 6.29 -3.78
N LEU A 31 -6.93 5.16 -3.16
CA LEU A 31 -6.69 3.90 -3.86
C LEU A 31 -7.88 3.48 -4.73
N GLY A 32 -9.08 3.67 -4.20
CA GLY A 32 -10.28 3.28 -4.91
C GLY A 32 -10.80 4.27 -5.95
N GLU A 33 -10.45 5.55 -5.81
CA GLU A 33 -10.78 6.61 -6.77
C GLU A 33 -9.78 6.60 -7.94
N ASP A 34 -8.49 6.47 -7.66
CA ASP A 34 -7.43 6.59 -8.65
C ASP A 34 -7.05 5.24 -9.29
N TYR A 35 -7.02 4.16 -8.50
CA TYR A 35 -6.66 2.81 -8.97
C TYR A 35 -7.84 1.84 -8.97
N GLY A 36 -9.07 2.31 -8.74
CA GLY A 36 -10.29 1.50 -8.80
C GLY A 36 -10.56 0.65 -7.57
N VAL A 37 -11.79 0.15 -7.46
CA VAL A 37 -12.35 -0.41 -6.21
C VAL A 37 -11.53 -1.54 -5.61
N LEU A 38 -10.98 -2.43 -6.45
CA LEU A 38 -10.17 -3.56 -6.00
C LEU A 38 -8.84 -3.11 -5.36
N SER A 39 -8.31 -1.95 -5.75
CA SER A 39 -7.07 -1.42 -5.17
C SER A 39 -7.22 -1.03 -3.71
N ARG A 40 -8.44 -0.93 -3.18
CA ARG A 40 -8.64 -0.78 -1.72
C ARG A 40 -8.14 -1.99 -0.93
N LEU A 41 -8.00 -3.16 -1.55
CA LEU A 41 -7.46 -4.37 -0.93
C LEU A 41 -5.94 -4.28 -0.71
N THR A 42 -5.25 -3.32 -1.34
CA THR A 42 -3.81 -3.10 -1.16
C THR A 42 -3.49 -2.18 0.01
N LEU A 43 -4.53 -1.64 0.66
CA LEU A 43 -4.40 -0.75 1.80
C LEU A 43 -3.57 -1.39 2.92
N SER A 44 -2.51 -0.70 3.34
CA SER A 44 -1.60 -1.16 4.38
C SER A 44 -1.23 -0.03 5.35
N TYR A 45 -0.83 -0.40 6.57
CA TYR A 45 -0.34 0.58 7.53
C TYR A 45 1.00 1.19 7.11
N ASP A 46 1.89 0.42 6.47
CA ASP A 46 3.18 0.90 5.98
C ASP A 46 3.00 2.05 4.98
N CYS A 47 2.10 1.89 4.01
CA CYS A 47 1.80 2.94 3.04
C CYS A 47 1.02 4.12 3.67
N THR A 48 0.31 3.89 4.78
CA THR A 48 -0.30 4.98 5.55
C THR A 48 0.77 5.84 6.23
N VAL A 49 1.80 5.21 6.80
CA VAL A 49 2.96 5.90 7.35
C VAL A 49 3.73 6.64 6.26
N LEU A 50 3.91 6.02 5.08
CA LEU A 50 4.51 6.70 3.93
C LEU A 50 3.71 7.94 3.52
N ALA A 51 2.38 7.84 3.41
CA ALA A 51 1.53 8.98 3.10
C ALA A 51 1.69 10.11 4.14
N MET A 52 1.70 9.75 5.43
CA MET A 52 1.93 10.70 6.53
C MET A 52 3.32 11.36 6.44
N LEU A 53 4.36 10.60 6.14
CA LEU A 53 5.72 11.13 5.98
C LEU A 53 5.79 12.11 4.82
N CYS A 54 5.19 11.78 3.68
CA CYS A 54 5.13 12.70 2.53
C CYS A 54 4.35 13.98 2.86
N MET A 55 3.24 13.90 3.61
CA MET A 55 2.53 15.10 4.09
C MET A 55 3.42 15.98 4.97
N ALA A 56 4.18 15.37 5.89
CA ALA A 56 5.10 16.09 6.77
C ALA A 56 6.22 16.78 5.98
N LEU A 57 6.81 16.10 4.99
CA LEU A 57 7.86 16.65 4.13
C LEU A 57 7.35 17.79 3.25
N ASN A 58 6.13 17.66 2.71
CA ASN A 58 5.51 18.67 1.86
C ASN A 58 4.87 19.82 2.66
N GLN A 59 4.91 19.77 4.00
CA GLN A 59 4.19 20.69 4.90
C GLN A 59 2.70 20.80 4.55
N SER A 60 2.11 19.72 4.02
CA SER A 60 0.70 19.68 3.64
C SER A 60 -0.16 19.60 4.88
N CYS A 61 -1.03 20.60 5.09
CA CYS A 61 -2.03 20.57 6.14
C CYS A 61 -3.26 19.75 5.69
N PRO A 62 -3.51 18.57 6.27
CA PRO A 62 -4.63 17.75 5.85
C PRO A 62 -5.98 18.35 6.28
N SER A 63 -6.92 18.43 5.35
CA SER A 63 -8.33 18.69 5.67
C SER A 63 -9.02 17.39 6.05
N VAL A 64 -9.70 17.38 7.19
CA VAL A 64 -10.41 16.19 7.68
C VAL A 64 -11.90 16.33 7.42
N HIS A 65 -12.46 15.33 6.75
CA HIS A 65 -13.88 15.24 6.42
C HIS A 65 -14.49 13.98 7.01
N GLU A 66 -15.81 13.98 7.22
CA GLU A 66 -16.53 12.80 7.72
C GLU A 66 -17.53 12.29 6.68
N LYS A 67 -17.41 11.01 6.31
CA LYS A 67 -18.34 10.31 5.41
C LYS A 67 -18.50 8.85 5.85
N ARG A 68 -19.51 8.16 5.32
CA ARG A 68 -19.66 6.71 5.51
C ARG A 68 -18.50 5.95 4.85
N CYS A 69 -18.07 4.86 5.46
CA CYS A 69 -17.02 4.01 4.91
C CYS A 69 -17.54 3.26 3.67
N VAL A 70 -16.75 3.22 2.59
CA VAL A 70 -17.13 2.52 1.36
C VAL A 70 -17.20 0.99 1.57
N VAL A 71 -16.37 0.44 2.46
CA VAL A 71 -16.36 -1.00 2.79
C VAL A 71 -17.26 -1.37 3.97
N ASN A 72 -17.74 -0.39 4.73
CA ASN A 72 -18.71 -0.60 5.81
C ASN A 72 -19.68 0.60 5.88
N PRO A 73 -20.77 0.58 5.11
CA PRO A 73 -21.70 1.72 5.00
C PRO A 73 -22.36 2.14 6.33
N LEU A 74 -22.40 1.25 7.33
CA LEU A 74 -22.96 1.55 8.65
C LEU A 74 -21.99 2.34 9.53
N LYS A 75 -20.70 2.33 9.20
CA LYS A 75 -19.66 3.04 9.96
C LYS A 75 -19.40 4.42 9.36
N LYS A 76 -19.48 5.46 10.19
CA LYS A 76 -18.93 6.78 9.87
C LYS A 76 -17.42 6.76 10.07
N CYS A 77 -16.68 7.28 9.10
CA CYS A 77 -15.22 7.42 9.15
C CYS A 77 -14.82 8.85 8.85
N LYS A 78 -13.86 9.36 9.62
CA LYS A 78 -13.08 10.53 9.24
C LYS A 78 -12.08 10.11 8.17
N PHE A 79 -11.91 10.92 7.14
CA PHE A 79 -10.86 10.74 6.13
C PHE A 79 -10.18 12.07 5.86
N CYS A 80 -8.88 12.02 5.68
CA CYS A 80 -8.07 13.17 5.32
C CYS A 80 -8.01 13.32 3.80
N THR A 81 -8.07 14.56 3.33
CA THR A 81 -7.58 15.00 2.03
C THR A 81 -6.33 15.84 2.26
N ALA A 82 -5.35 15.74 1.37
CA ALA A 82 -4.15 16.55 1.41
C ALA A 82 -3.90 17.11 0.02
N GLU A 83 -3.41 18.34 -0.03
CA GLU A 83 -2.94 18.94 -1.27
C GLU A 83 -1.60 18.29 -1.69
N GLY A 84 -1.41 18.14 -2.99
CA GLY A 84 -0.21 17.55 -3.59
C GLY A 84 -0.22 16.02 -3.68
N ASP A 85 0.98 15.44 -3.78
CA ASP A 85 1.19 14.07 -4.24
C ASP A 85 1.34 13.02 -3.11
N SER A 86 1.10 13.41 -1.86
CA SER A 86 1.38 12.52 -0.71
C SER A 86 0.59 11.21 -0.74
N PHE A 87 -0.69 11.25 -1.16
CA PHE A 87 -1.47 10.02 -1.38
C PHE A 87 -1.15 9.34 -2.73
N HIS A 88 -0.69 10.10 -3.73
CA HIS A 88 -0.34 9.56 -5.05
C HIS A 88 0.84 8.60 -4.96
N LEU A 89 1.92 9.01 -4.30
CA LEU A 89 3.09 8.16 -4.09
C LEU A 89 2.74 6.92 -3.24
N ALA A 90 2.10 7.11 -2.09
CA ALA A 90 1.73 6.01 -1.20
C ALA A 90 0.77 5.01 -1.85
N GLY A 91 -0.18 5.50 -2.66
CA GLY A 91 -1.10 4.68 -3.42
C GLY A 91 -0.39 3.90 -4.53
N ALA A 92 0.52 4.53 -5.26
CA ALA A 92 1.33 3.87 -6.28
C ALA A 92 2.19 2.74 -5.68
N VAL A 93 2.89 3.03 -4.58
CA VAL A 93 3.68 2.04 -3.83
C VAL A 93 2.81 0.86 -3.39
N SER A 94 1.63 1.13 -2.82
CA SER A 94 0.69 0.07 -2.39
C SER A 94 0.32 -0.88 -3.55
N VAL A 95 0.04 -0.32 -4.73
CA VAL A 95 -0.35 -1.09 -5.93
C VAL A 95 0.83 -1.85 -6.52
N ILE A 96 2.00 -1.20 -6.67
CA ILE A 96 3.23 -1.80 -7.21
C ILE A 96 3.67 -2.97 -6.33
N MET A 97 3.82 -2.76 -5.02
CA MET A 97 4.22 -3.80 -4.09
C MET A 97 3.22 -4.97 -4.07
N THR A 98 1.93 -4.69 -4.15
CA THR A 98 0.92 -5.76 -4.21
C THR A 98 1.04 -6.58 -5.50
N TYR A 99 1.36 -5.95 -6.63
CA TYR A 99 1.59 -6.67 -7.89
C TYR A 99 2.79 -7.62 -7.80
N TYR A 100 3.90 -7.16 -7.23
CA TYR A 100 5.08 -8.01 -7.04
C TYR A 100 4.83 -9.12 -6.02
N LYS A 101 4.16 -8.83 -4.89
CA LYS A 101 3.74 -9.86 -3.94
C LYS A 101 2.84 -10.93 -4.55
N LEU A 102 1.93 -10.55 -5.44
CA LEU A 102 1.09 -11.52 -6.16
C LEU A 102 1.93 -12.37 -7.12
N THR A 103 2.96 -11.78 -7.73
CA THR A 103 3.88 -12.49 -8.64
C THR A 103 4.71 -13.51 -7.87
N ASP A 104 5.30 -13.08 -6.76
CA ASP A 104 6.01 -13.89 -5.77
C ASP A 104 5.15 -15.06 -5.27
N THR A 105 3.91 -14.79 -4.83
CA THR A 105 2.98 -15.84 -4.40
C THR A 105 2.69 -16.86 -5.51
N ILE A 106 2.68 -16.46 -6.79
CA ILE A 106 2.45 -17.39 -7.92
C ILE A 106 3.68 -18.26 -8.17
N GLU A 107 4.88 -17.72 -7.96
CA GLU A 107 6.16 -18.41 -8.14
C GLU A 107 6.39 -19.43 -7.01
N ASP A 108 6.05 -19.07 -5.77
CA ASP A 108 6.17 -19.94 -4.60
C ASP A 108 5.10 -21.04 -4.52
N SER A 109 3.95 -20.83 -5.17
CA SER A 109 2.80 -21.74 -5.01
C SER A 109 2.66 -22.76 -6.13
N GLY A 110 2.40 -24.01 -5.74
CA GLY A 110 2.01 -25.08 -6.68
C GLY A 110 0.76 -24.72 -7.49
N PHE A 111 0.58 -25.37 -8.65
CA PHE A 111 -0.38 -25.01 -9.70
C PHE A 111 -1.78 -24.62 -9.19
N PHE A 112 -2.38 -25.39 -8.27
CA PHE A 112 -3.72 -25.13 -7.74
C PHE A 112 -3.79 -24.03 -6.68
N LYS A 113 -2.76 -23.87 -5.85
CA LYS A 113 -2.71 -22.87 -4.77
C LYS A 113 -2.51 -21.44 -5.30
N GLY A 114 -1.87 -21.29 -6.46
CA GLY A 114 -1.62 -19.99 -7.11
C GLY A 114 -2.75 -19.44 -7.97
N THR A 115 -3.86 -20.18 -8.15
CA THR A 115 -4.95 -19.78 -9.07
C THR A 115 -5.59 -18.44 -8.70
N ALA A 116 -5.89 -18.23 -7.41
CA ALA A 116 -6.43 -16.96 -6.92
C ALA A 116 -5.46 -15.80 -7.13
N ALA A 117 -4.16 -16.01 -6.88
CA ALA A 117 -3.13 -15.01 -7.09
C ALA A 117 -2.98 -14.66 -8.58
N ARG A 118 -3.10 -15.64 -9.51
CA ARG A 118 -3.11 -15.38 -10.96
C ARG A 118 -4.28 -14.51 -11.40
N ILE A 119 -5.49 -14.80 -10.90
CA ILE A 119 -6.69 -13.99 -11.19
C ILE A 119 -6.51 -12.58 -10.66
N LEU A 120 -6.08 -12.43 -9.40
CA LEU A 120 -5.84 -11.13 -8.80
C LEU A 120 -4.76 -10.36 -9.58
N ARG A 121 -3.62 -10.98 -9.91
CA ARG A 121 -2.56 -10.34 -10.68
C ARG A 121 -3.06 -9.86 -12.05
N PHE A 122 -3.93 -10.63 -12.70
CA PHE A 122 -4.55 -10.23 -13.96
C PHE A 122 -5.42 -8.99 -13.79
N LEU A 123 -6.28 -8.96 -12.77
CA LEU A 123 -7.15 -7.81 -12.46
C LEU A 123 -6.33 -6.56 -12.09
N PHE A 124 -5.26 -6.73 -11.32
CA PHE A 124 -4.38 -5.65 -10.89
C PHE A 124 -3.42 -5.16 -11.98
N ARG A 125 -3.24 -5.90 -13.08
CA ARG A 125 -2.27 -5.56 -14.15
C ARG A 125 -2.47 -4.16 -14.72
N ARG A 126 -3.72 -3.71 -14.89
CA ARG A 126 -4.02 -2.37 -15.40
C ARG A 126 -3.62 -1.29 -14.39
N ASN A 127 -3.93 -1.52 -13.12
CA ASN A 127 -3.64 -0.58 -12.02
C ASN A 127 -2.12 -0.49 -11.81
N TYR A 128 -1.45 -1.64 -11.81
CA TYR A 128 0.01 -1.73 -11.79
C TYR A 128 0.65 -0.95 -12.94
N ARG A 129 0.24 -1.15 -14.19
CA ARG A 129 0.77 -0.41 -15.33
C ARG A 129 0.57 1.10 -15.20
N LYS A 130 -0.57 1.54 -14.65
CA LYS A 130 -0.82 2.95 -14.35
C LYS A 130 0.17 3.48 -13.31
N ALA A 131 0.35 2.76 -12.20
CA ALA A 131 1.24 3.15 -11.11
C ALA A 131 2.72 3.17 -11.56
N ALA A 132 3.19 2.11 -12.22
CA ALA A 132 4.55 1.98 -12.72
C ALA A 132 4.89 3.03 -13.80
N LYS A 133 3.91 3.47 -14.59
CA LYS A 133 4.11 4.58 -15.54
C LYS A 133 4.25 5.93 -14.82
N ALA A 134 3.52 6.14 -13.73
CA ALA A 134 3.59 7.38 -12.95
C ALA A 134 4.85 7.46 -12.08
N TYR A 135 5.32 6.32 -11.56
CA TYR A 135 6.48 6.21 -10.68
C TYR A 135 7.42 5.09 -11.15
N PRO A 136 8.17 5.30 -12.25
CA PRO A 136 9.03 4.27 -12.83
C PRO A 136 10.19 3.88 -11.91
N GLU A 137 10.78 4.84 -11.20
CA GLU A 137 11.88 4.60 -10.25
C GLU A 137 11.44 3.63 -9.13
N ILE A 138 10.24 3.83 -8.57
CA ILE A 138 9.67 2.95 -7.54
C ILE A 138 9.42 1.53 -8.08
N ASP A 139 8.96 1.39 -9.32
CA ASP A 139 8.80 0.07 -9.95
C ASP A 139 10.14 -0.63 -10.15
N GLU A 140 11.16 0.11 -10.57
CA GLU A 140 12.52 -0.40 -10.75
C GLU A 140 13.13 -0.86 -9.42
N ASP A 141 13.04 -0.04 -8.37
CA ASP A 141 13.53 -0.38 -7.04
C ASP A 141 12.82 -1.62 -6.48
N CYS A 142 11.48 -1.68 -6.58
CA CYS A 142 10.72 -2.85 -6.15
C CYS A 142 11.14 -4.10 -6.91
N ARG A 143 11.34 -3.99 -8.23
CA ARG A 143 11.77 -5.12 -9.06
C ARG A 143 13.15 -5.61 -8.67
N ASN A 144 14.11 -4.70 -8.49
CA ASN A 144 15.47 -5.02 -8.11
C ASN A 144 15.50 -5.70 -6.74
N MET A 145 14.73 -5.19 -5.78
CA MET A 145 14.63 -5.77 -4.44
C MET A 145 14.06 -7.20 -4.49
N MET A 146 12.98 -7.42 -5.26
CA MET A 146 12.42 -8.77 -5.44
C MET A 146 13.43 -9.75 -6.06
N GLN A 147 14.20 -9.31 -7.05
CA GLN A 147 15.25 -10.14 -7.67
C GLN A 147 16.39 -10.46 -6.69
N CYS A 148 16.79 -9.49 -5.88
CA CYS A 148 17.80 -9.71 -4.83
C CYS A 148 17.30 -10.72 -3.79
N GLN A 149 16.05 -10.58 -3.34
CA GLN A 149 15.44 -11.52 -2.40
C GLN A 149 15.40 -12.95 -2.97
N GLN A 150 14.93 -13.14 -4.21
CA GLN A 150 14.89 -14.45 -4.85
C GLN A 150 16.28 -15.11 -4.96
N LYS A 151 17.32 -14.32 -5.27
CA LYS A 151 18.70 -14.81 -5.30
C LYS A 151 19.19 -15.22 -3.91
N ALA A 152 18.85 -14.45 -2.88
CA ALA A 152 19.22 -14.75 -1.50
C ALA A 152 18.59 -16.07 -1.04
N GLU A 153 17.29 -16.26 -1.30
CA GLU A 153 16.54 -17.48 -0.95
C GLU A 153 17.09 -18.75 -1.63
N GLN A 154 17.60 -18.63 -2.86
CA GLN A 154 18.23 -19.74 -3.58
C GLN A 154 19.64 -20.09 -3.05
N SER A 155 20.31 -19.15 -2.39
CA SER A 155 21.74 -19.29 -2.03
C SER A 155 22.01 -19.86 -0.64
N ASP A 156 20.97 -20.34 0.07
CA ASP A 156 21.00 -20.82 1.48
C ASP A 156 21.81 -19.90 2.43
N SER A 157 21.87 -18.62 2.06
CA SER A 157 22.55 -17.61 2.82
C SER A 157 21.63 -17.17 3.95
N GLY A 158 22.16 -17.10 5.17
CA GLY A 158 21.41 -16.67 6.36
C GLY A 158 20.65 -15.34 6.15
N ILE A 159 19.74 -15.07 7.08
CA ILE A 159 18.73 -14.01 7.03
C ILE A 159 19.31 -12.62 6.67
N ASP A 160 20.57 -12.35 7.05
CA ASP A 160 21.24 -11.06 6.82
C ASP A 160 21.47 -10.69 5.36
N ARG A 161 21.47 -11.64 4.42
CA ARG A 161 21.63 -11.34 2.98
C ARG A 161 20.33 -10.95 2.27
N ALA A 162 19.18 -11.14 2.92
CA ALA A 162 17.87 -10.78 2.38
C ALA A 162 17.41 -9.37 2.80
N ALA A 163 18.21 -8.64 3.59
CA ALA A 163 17.90 -7.32 4.14
C ALA A 163 18.49 -6.17 3.31
#